data_AF-A0A2W6T0X5-F1
#
_entry.id   AF-A0A2W6T0X5-F1
#
_cell.length_a   1.000
_cell.length_b   1.000
_cell.length_c   1.000
_cell.angle_alpha   90.00
_cell.angle_beta   90.00
_cell.angle_gamma   90.00
#
_symmetry.space_group_name_H-M   'P 1'
#
loop_
_entity.id
_entity.type
_entity.pdbx_description
1 polymer ?
#
loop_
_entity_poly.entity_id
_entity_poly.type
_entity_poly.pdbx_seq_one_letter_code
_entity_poly.pdbx_strand_id
1 'polypeptide(L)'
;MAGWAALITAIAALIGALVWPMAIVTALMIFRDPIREASRNLPALLGRMQKVKLGAFEAELSAKTAGLVEEAIDAPGEISFSQIRSAASVKLAARGIGDAALHDQLEKLCLEYETIRKAMPSGQARTRAMVEVLVKLRTLAPTVEHFLAELKASSSAGKRLAAVAIMQVDPGLADLPWIVDRFRQDDPFLFFQAGTILRSVANLHAGTDPAVVAAANEALAIIRAFAGTPDANTITLLESIASGAAA
;
A
#
# COMPACT_ATOMS: atom_id res chain seq x y z
N MET A 1 36.11 -38.61 -54.10
CA MET A 1 36.15 -38.91 -52.65
C MET A 1 35.54 -37.82 -51.76
N ALA A 2 35.44 -36.55 -52.20
CA ALA A 2 34.91 -35.45 -51.38
C ALA A 2 33.42 -35.57 -50.99
N GLY A 3 32.56 -36.20 -51.81
CA GLY A 3 31.12 -36.34 -51.52
C GLY A 3 30.78 -37.27 -50.36
N TRP A 4 31.64 -38.27 -50.09
CA TRP A 4 31.43 -39.22 -49.00
C TRP A 4 31.67 -38.60 -47.62
N ALA A 5 32.65 -37.69 -47.51
CA ALA A 5 32.92 -36.97 -46.27
C ALA A 5 31.74 -36.07 -45.88
N ALA A 6 31.19 -35.32 -46.84
CA ALA A 6 30.04 -34.44 -46.60
C ALA A 6 28.78 -35.22 -46.18
N LEU A 7 28.54 -36.41 -46.75
CA LEU A 7 27.43 -37.28 -46.39
C LEU A 7 27.54 -37.76 -44.93
N ILE A 8 28.74 -38.19 -44.50
CA ILE A 8 28.99 -38.66 -43.14
C ILE A 8 28.79 -37.52 -42.12
N THR A 9 29.23 -36.31 -42.43
CA THR A 9 29.05 -35.14 -41.56
C THR A 9 27.57 -34.75 -41.42
N ALA A 10 26.80 -34.81 -42.51
CA ALA A 10 25.37 -34.53 -42.48
C ALA A 10 24.59 -35.56 -41.64
N ILE A 11 24.92 -36.85 -41.77
CA ILE A 11 24.31 -37.92 -40.96
C ILE A 11 24.66 -37.75 -39.48
N ALA A 12 25.92 -37.44 -39.16
CA ALA A 12 26.35 -37.20 -37.78
C ALA A 12 25.62 -36.00 -37.15
N ALA A 13 25.42 -34.92 -37.90
CA ALA A 13 24.66 -33.75 -37.43
C ALA A 13 23.18 -34.08 -37.19
N LEU A 14 22.57 -34.90 -38.06
CA LEU A 14 21.19 -35.34 -37.92
C LEU A 14 21.00 -36.24 -36.70
N ILE A 15 21.93 -37.16 -36.46
CA ILE A 15 21.96 -38.00 -35.26
C ILE A 15 22.11 -37.12 -34.01
N GLY A 16 23.06 -36.18 -34.01
CA GLY A 16 23.26 -35.26 -32.88
C GLY A 16 22.03 -34.42 -32.54
N ALA A 17 21.28 -33.98 -33.55
CA ALA A 17 20.05 -33.22 -33.37
C ALA A 17 18.88 -34.06 -32.79
N LEU A 18 18.88 -35.38 -33.04
CA LEU A 18 17.87 -36.32 -32.53
C LEU A 18 18.21 -36.89 -31.14
N VAL A 19 19.50 -37.00 -30.81
CA VAL A 19 19.98 -37.57 -29.54
C VAL A 19 19.53 -36.73 -28.35
N TRP A 20 19.60 -35.39 -28.42
CA TRP A 20 19.22 -34.52 -27.30
C TRP A 20 17.72 -34.58 -26.96
N PRO A 21 16.78 -34.46 -27.91
CA PRO A 21 15.36 -34.66 -27.64
C PRO A 21 15.05 -36.04 -27.07
N MET A 22 15.65 -37.11 -27.63
CA MET A 22 15.46 -38.46 -27.07
C MET A 22 16.03 -38.58 -25.66
N ALA A 23 17.19 -38.01 -25.38
CA ALA A 23 17.76 -38.01 -24.03
C ALA A 23 16.85 -37.27 -23.04
N ILE A 24 16.26 -36.13 -23.43
CA ILE A 24 15.30 -35.39 -22.62
C ILE A 24 14.03 -36.21 -22.38
N VAL A 25 13.45 -36.81 -23.42
CA VAL A 25 12.25 -37.66 -23.29
C VAL A 25 12.54 -38.88 -22.41
N THR A 26 13.68 -39.54 -22.62
CA THR A 26 14.09 -40.71 -21.83
C THR A 26 14.33 -40.33 -20.38
N ALA A 27 14.98 -39.19 -20.11
CA ALA A 27 15.14 -38.65 -18.78
C ALA A 27 13.77 -38.32 -18.13
N LEU A 28 12.87 -37.64 -18.85
CA LEU A 28 11.51 -37.36 -18.37
C LEU A 28 10.71 -38.63 -18.08
N MET A 29 10.91 -39.70 -18.85
CA MET A 29 10.26 -40.99 -18.59
C MET A 29 10.86 -41.73 -17.40
N ILE A 30 12.18 -41.76 -17.26
CA ILE A 30 12.88 -42.40 -16.12
C ILE A 30 12.57 -41.66 -14.81
N PHE A 31 12.57 -40.33 -14.86
CA PHE A 31 12.32 -39.48 -13.69
C PHE A 31 10.85 -39.07 -13.56
N ARG A 32 9.91 -39.70 -14.27
CA ARG A 32 8.50 -39.28 -14.28
C ARG A 32 7.87 -39.28 -12.89
N ASP A 33 8.18 -40.28 -12.07
CA ASP A 33 7.58 -40.45 -10.75
C ASP A 33 8.16 -39.45 -9.74
N PRO A 34 9.50 -39.25 -9.67
CA PRO A 34 10.10 -38.14 -8.92
C PRO A 34 9.63 -36.75 -9.36
N ILE A 35 9.50 -36.51 -10.68
CA ILE A 35 9.00 -35.24 -11.21
C ILE A 35 7.54 -35.02 -10.80
N ARG A 36 6.72 -36.06 -10.83
CA ARG A 36 5.32 -36.00 -10.40
C ARG A 36 5.20 -35.70 -8.91
N GLU A 37 6.06 -36.30 -8.09
CA GLU A 37 6.13 -36.05 -6.65
C GLU A 37 6.68 -34.65 -6.32
N ALA A 38 7.74 -34.21 -7.01
CA ALA A 38 8.25 -32.85 -6.93
C ALA A 38 7.19 -31.81 -7.35
N SER A 39 6.42 -32.08 -8.41
CA SER A 39 5.32 -31.20 -8.86
C SER A 39 4.20 -31.07 -7.83
N ARG A 40 3.93 -32.13 -7.06
CA ARG A 40 2.94 -32.11 -5.96
C ARG A 40 3.42 -31.30 -4.76
N ASN A 41 4.74 -31.26 -4.53
CA ASN A 41 5.36 -30.51 -3.44
C ASN A 41 5.71 -29.06 -3.81
N LEU A 42 5.73 -28.73 -5.11
CA LEU A 42 6.02 -27.39 -5.62
C LEU A 42 5.14 -26.30 -4.97
N PRO A 43 3.81 -26.46 -4.85
CA PRO A 43 2.95 -25.46 -4.20
C PRO A 43 3.32 -25.23 -2.74
N ALA A 44 3.68 -26.28 -2.01
CA ALA A 44 4.07 -26.19 -0.61
C ALA A 44 5.43 -25.48 -0.43
N LEU A 45 6.40 -25.74 -1.31
CA LEU A 45 7.69 -25.05 -1.31
C LEU A 45 7.55 -23.57 -1.68
N LEU A 46 6.74 -23.26 -2.70
CA LEU A 46 6.42 -21.88 -3.10
C LEU A 46 5.73 -21.12 -1.95
N GLY A 47 4.75 -21.74 -1.29
CA GLY A 47 4.07 -21.13 -0.14
C GLY A 47 5.01 -20.87 1.04
N ARG A 48 5.98 -21.75 1.31
CA ARG A 48 7.00 -21.53 2.35
C ARG A 48 7.93 -20.37 1.99
N MET A 49 8.41 -20.31 0.75
CA MET A 49 9.24 -19.20 0.28
C MET A 49 8.49 -17.86 0.35
N GLN A 50 7.21 -17.84 -0.06
CA GLN A 50 6.38 -16.63 0.05
C GLN A 50 6.19 -16.20 1.50
N LYS A 51 5.93 -17.12 2.43
CA LYS A 51 5.83 -16.80 3.87
C LYS A 51 7.12 -16.22 4.44
N VAL A 52 8.27 -16.77 4.07
CA VAL A 52 9.58 -16.24 4.51
C VAL A 52 9.81 -14.83 3.94
N LYS A 53 9.53 -14.62 2.66
CA LYS A 53 9.61 -13.29 2.04
C LYS A 53 8.67 -12.28 2.69
N LEU A 54 7.44 -12.69 2.99
CA LEU A 54 6.46 -11.85 3.68
C LEU A 54 6.92 -11.50 5.10
N GLY A 55 7.44 -12.46 5.86
CA GLY A 55 7.98 -12.19 7.20
C GLY A 55 9.18 -11.24 7.17
N ALA A 56 10.09 -11.39 6.20
CA ALA A 56 11.20 -10.46 6.00
C ALA A 56 10.71 -9.06 5.61
N PHE A 57 9.68 -8.98 4.77
CA PHE A 57 9.04 -7.74 4.37
C PHE A 57 8.34 -7.04 5.55
N GLU A 58 7.60 -7.76 6.38
CA GLU A 58 6.97 -7.22 7.59
C GLU A 58 8.00 -6.66 8.58
N ALA A 59 9.13 -7.36 8.73
CA ALA A 59 10.24 -6.89 9.55
C ALA A 59 10.88 -5.63 8.97
N GLU A 60 11.10 -5.57 7.65
CA GLU A 60 11.63 -4.38 6.99
C GLU A 60 10.65 -3.20 7.11
N LEU A 61 9.36 -3.42 6.87
CA LEU A 61 8.32 -2.40 7.02
C LEU A 61 8.37 -1.81 8.43
N SER A 62 8.36 -2.67 9.46
CA SER A 62 8.40 -2.25 10.86
C SER A 62 9.68 -1.48 11.21
N ALA A 63 10.83 -1.95 10.72
CA ALA A 63 12.12 -1.30 10.94
C ALA A 63 12.17 0.09 10.27
N LYS A 64 11.59 0.25 9.08
CA LYS A 64 11.55 1.52 8.35
C LYS A 64 10.56 2.53 8.97
N THR A 65 9.56 2.06 9.72
CA THR A 65 8.53 2.92 10.32
C THR A 65 8.82 3.35 11.76
N ALA A 66 9.68 2.64 12.49
CA ALA A 66 9.90 2.88 13.93
C ALA A 66 10.31 4.32 14.30
N GLY A 67 11.11 4.99 13.45
CA GLY A 67 11.51 6.39 13.67
C GLY A 67 10.56 7.43 13.07
N LEU A 68 9.61 7.01 12.23
CA LEU A 68 8.73 7.91 11.48
C LEU A 68 7.46 8.30 12.24
N VAL A 69 7.20 7.62 13.37
CA VAL A 69 6.02 7.87 14.21
C VAL A 69 6.15 9.20 14.93
N GLU A 70 7.31 9.51 15.51
CA GLU A 70 7.51 10.82 16.18
C GLU A 70 7.36 11.97 15.19
N GLU A 71 7.97 11.86 14.00
CA GLU A 71 7.84 12.89 12.96
C GLU A 71 6.37 13.10 12.56
N ALA A 72 5.58 12.03 12.47
CA ALA A 72 4.16 12.11 12.14
C ALA A 72 3.29 12.68 13.27
N ILE A 73 3.75 12.58 14.52
CA ILE A 73 3.10 13.18 15.69
C ILE A 73 3.44 14.66 15.79
N ASP A 74 4.69 15.03 15.52
CA ASP A 74 5.18 16.41 15.59
C ASP A 74 4.62 17.28 14.45
N ALA A 75 4.47 16.71 13.25
CA ALA A 75 3.86 17.37 12.09
C ALA A 75 2.67 16.57 11.55
N PRO A 76 1.50 16.60 12.24
CA PRO A 76 0.34 15.82 11.82
C PRO A 76 -0.13 16.15 10.41
N GLY A 77 -0.23 15.10 9.58
CA GLY A 77 -0.77 15.22 8.23
C GLY A 77 0.21 15.74 7.18
N GLU A 78 1.47 15.97 7.53
CA GLU A 78 2.53 16.14 6.54
C GLU A 78 3.23 14.81 6.33
N ILE A 79 3.64 14.54 5.09
CA ILE A 79 4.49 13.39 4.79
C ILE A 79 5.92 13.91 4.70
N SER A 80 6.75 13.51 5.66
CA SER A 80 8.15 13.89 5.69
C SER A 80 8.95 13.22 4.57
N PHE A 81 10.07 13.83 4.17
CA PHE A 81 10.97 13.25 3.16
C PHE A 81 11.48 11.84 3.54
N SER A 82 11.64 11.57 4.84
CA SER A 82 12.02 10.26 5.36
C SER A 82 10.90 9.23 5.13
N GLN A 83 9.63 9.60 5.32
CA GLN A 83 8.47 8.75 4.98
C GLN A 83 8.42 8.41 3.49
N ILE A 84 8.62 9.41 2.60
CA ILE A 84 8.67 9.18 1.15
C ILE A 84 9.80 8.20 0.79
N ARG A 85 10.99 8.39 1.37
CA ARG A 85 12.14 7.50 1.14
C ARG A 85 11.88 6.08 1.62
N SER A 86 11.27 5.92 2.81
CA SER A 86 10.91 4.62 3.35
C SER A 86 9.87 3.93 2.47
N ALA A 87 8.85 4.64 2.00
CA ALA A 87 7.84 4.11 1.10
C ALA A 87 8.46 3.64 -0.24
N ALA A 88 9.41 4.39 -0.81
CA ALA A 88 10.15 3.98 -1.99
C ALA A 88 10.99 2.71 -1.76
N SER A 89 11.67 2.60 -0.61
CA SER A 89 12.43 1.40 -0.21
C SER A 89 11.52 0.18 -0.09
N VAL A 90 10.38 0.33 0.59
CA VAL A 90 9.41 -0.75 0.79
C VAL A 90 8.79 -1.19 -0.55
N LYS A 91 8.51 -0.25 -1.46
CA LYS A 91 8.06 -0.59 -2.83
C LYS A 91 9.07 -1.45 -3.58
N LEU A 92 10.37 -1.20 -3.40
CA LEU A 92 11.42 -2.03 -4.00
C LEU A 92 11.49 -3.41 -3.34
N ALA A 93 11.40 -3.49 -2.01
CA ALA A 93 11.38 -4.74 -1.26
C ALA A 93 10.14 -5.61 -1.57
N ALA A 94 9.02 -4.97 -1.91
CA ALA A 94 7.80 -5.64 -2.32
C ALA A 94 7.88 -6.31 -3.70
N ARG A 95 8.94 -6.08 -4.48
CA ARG A 95 9.10 -6.69 -5.80
C ARG A 95 9.17 -8.22 -5.67
N GLY A 96 8.22 -8.91 -6.30
CA GLY A 96 8.12 -10.36 -6.25
C GLY A 96 7.40 -10.91 -5.02
N ILE A 97 6.83 -10.03 -4.18
CA ILE A 97 5.69 -10.36 -3.32
C ILE A 97 4.45 -10.34 -4.22
N GLY A 98 3.60 -11.37 -4.13
CA GLY A 98 2.37 -11.42 -4.92
C GLY A 98 1.28 -10.53 -4.32
N ASP A 99 0.37 -10.04 -5.17
CA ASP A 99 -0.72 -9.13 -4.76
C ASP A 99 -1.55 -9.69 -3.60
N ALA A 100 -1.83 -11.00 -3.56
CA ALA A 100 -2.55 -11.62 -2.46
C ALA A 100 -1.86 -11.41 -1.10
N ALA A 101 -0.52 -11.52 -1.05
CA ALA A 101 0.22 -11.33 0.19
C ALA A 101 0.31 -9.84 0.60
N LEU A 102 0.38 -8.93 -0.38
CA LEU A 102 0.31 -7.49 -0.13
C LEU A 102 -1.07 -7.08 0.38
N HIS A 103 -2.13 -7.66 -0.20
CA HIS A 103 -3.50 -7.49 0.24
C HIS A 103 -3.69 -8.00 1.68
N ASP A 104 -3.19 -9.19 2.01
CA ASP A 104 -3.24 -9.73 3.37
C ASP A 104 -2.52 -8.81 4.38
N GLN A 105 -1.37 -8.26 4.00
CA GLN A 105 -0.64 -7.31 4.85
C GLN A 105 -1.42 -6.00 5.03
N LEU A 106 -2.08 -5.51 3.98
CA LEU A 106 -2.94 -4.34 4.04
C LEU A 106 -4.14 -4.58 4.97
N GLU A 107 -4.82 -5.73 4.85
CA GLU A 107 -5.94 -6.13 5.71
C GLU A 107 -5.51 -6.22 7.18
N LYS A 108 -4.32 -6.78 7.44
CA LYS A 108 -3.76 -6.86 8.79
C LYS A 108 -3.62 -5.48 9.43
N LEU A 109 -3.10 -4.49 8.69
CA LEU A 109 -2.97 -3.11 9.18
C LEU A 109 -4.34 -2.45 9.37
N CYS A 110 -5.30 -2.69 8.46
CA CYS A 110 -6.66 -2.19 8.60
C CYS A 110 -7.33 -2.72 9.89
N LEU A 111 -7.17 -4.01 10.16
CA LEU A 111 -7.70 -4.66 11.36
C LEU A 111 -6.99 -4.18 12.64
N GLU A 112 -5.68 -3.97 12.59
CA GLU A 112 -4.89 -3.42 13.70
C GLU A 112 -5.42 -2.05 14.12
N TYR A 113 -5.67 -1.15 13.16
CA TYR A 113 -6.27 0.16 13.42
C TYR A 113 -7.65 0.03 14.08
N GLU A 114 -8.54 -0.79 13.55
CA GLU A 114 -9.88 -0.97 14.11
C GLU A 114 -9.83 -1.55 15.53
N THR A 115 -8.90 -2.47 15.77
CA THR A 115 -8.69 -3.07 17.09
C THR A 115 -8.23 -2.02 18.09
N ILE A 116 -7.22 -1.20 17.74
CA ILE A 116 -6.75 -0.09 18.57
C ILE A 116 -7.89 0.88 18.86
N ARG A 117 -8.65 1.28 17.84
CA ARG A 117 -9.78 2.21 17.94
C ARG A 117 -10.87 1.71 18.91
N LYS A 118 -11.17 0.40 18.89
CA LYS A 118 -12.23 -0.21 19.72
C LYS A 118 -11.75 -0.53 21.14
N ALA A 119 -10.51 -1.01 21.29
CA ALA A 119 -10.02 -1.55 22.54
C ALA A 119 -9.38 -0.51 23.47
N MET A 120 -8.79 0.55 22.92
CA MET A 120 -8.09 1.56 23.73
C MET A 120 -9.02 2.74 24.08
N PRO A 121 -8.96 3.27 25.31
CA PRO A 121 -9.65 4.50 25.65
C PRO A 121 -9.08 5.68 24.87
N SER A 122 -9.89 6.72 24.67
CA SER A 122 -9.44 7.98 24.06
C SER A 122 -8.30 8.60 24.87
N GLY A 123 -7.23 9.03 24.19
CA GLY A 123 -6.07 9.65 24.82
C GLY A 123 -4.81 9.59 23.94
N GLN A 124 -3.73 10.21 24.40
CA GLN A 124 -2.48 10.33 23.65
C GLN A 124 -1.88 8.98 23.24
N ALA A 125 -1.92 7.98 24.14
CA ALA A 125 -1.41 6.63 23.86
C ALA A 125 -2.17 5.97 22.70
N ARG A 126 -3.50 6.11 22.66
CA ARG A 126 -4.32 5.60 21.56
C ARG A 126 -4.02 6.35 20.26
N THR A 127 -3.94 7.68 20.29
CA THR A 127 -3.59 8.49 19.11
C THR A 127 -2.25 8.06 18.53
N ARG A 128 -1.23 7.90 19.39
CA ARG A 128 0.11 7.43 18.99
C ARG A 128 0.05 6.05 18.32
N ALA A 129 -0.68 5.09 18.89
CA ALA A 129 -0.84 3.76 18.29
C ALA A 129 -1.56 3.80 16.93
N MET A 130 -2.60 4.64 16.79
CA MET A 130 -3.28 4.83 15.49
C MET A 130 -2.37 5.50 14.45
N VAL A 131 -1.54 6.47 14.87
CA VAL A 131 -0.54 7.12 14.01
C VAL A 131 0.51 6.11 13.54
N GLU A 132 0.95 5.20 14.41
CA GLU A 132 1.87 4.12 14.01
C GLU A 132 1.29 3.29 12.85
N VAL A 133 0.02 2.89 12.95
CA VAL A 133 -0.65 2.16 11.86
C VAL A 133 -0.74 3.01 10.59
N LEU A 134 -1.09 4.29 10.72
CA LEU A 134 -1.13 5.22 9.59
C LEU A 134 0.23 5.34 8.88
N VAL A 135 1.32 5.44 9.64
CA VAL A 135 2.68 5.50 9.09
C VAL A 135 3.04 4.21 8.34
N LYS A 136 2.65 3.04 8.87
CA LYS A 136 2.80 1.75 8.16
C LYS A 136 1.98 1.73 6.86
N LEU A 137 0.73 2.21 6.89
CA LEU A 137 -0.13 2.31 5.70
C LEU A 137 0.45 3.25 4.64
N ARG A 138 0.93 4.44 5.02
CA ARG A 138 1.60 5.37 4.10
C ARG A 138 2.86 4.76 3.48
N THR A 139 3.63 4.02 4.26
CA THR A 139 4.84 3.34 3.77
C THR A 139 4.50 2.23 2.77
N LEU A 140 3.38 1.52 2.99
CA LEU A 140 2.90 0.47 2.10
C LEU A 140 2.20 1.02 0.83
N ALA A 141 1.59 2.21 0.93
CA ALA A 141 0.69 2.79 -0.06
C ALA A 141 1.17 2.71 -1.53
N PRO A 142 2.42 3.06 -1.89
CA PRO A 142 2.88 3.00 -3.28
C PRO A 142 2.89 1.59 -3.91
N THR A 143 2.70 0.56 -3.09
CA THR A 143 2.67 -0.85 -3.50
C THR A 143 1.22 -1.36 -3.64
N VAL A 144 0.27 -0.73 -2.94
CA VAL A 144 -1.13 -1.19 -2.82
C VAL A 144 -2.13 -0.19 -3.41
N GLU A 145 -1.65 0.84 -4.10
CA GLU A 145 -2.46 1.90 -4.73
C GLU A 145 -3.59 1.36 -5.61
N HIS A 146 -3.35 0.26 -6.33
CA HIS A 146 -4.34 -0.36 -7.20
C HIS A 146 -5.59 -0.90 -6.47
N PHE A 147 -5.53 -1.07 -5.14
CA PHE A 147 -6.70 -1.41 -4.32
C PHE A 147 -7.54 -0.20 -3.90
N LEU A 148 -7.14 1.03 -4.25
CA LEU A 148 -7.79 2.26 -3.77
C LEU A 148 -9.31 2.28 -3.98
N ALA A 149 -9.79 1.85 -5.15
CA ALA A 149 -11.23 1.82 -5.44
C ALA A 149 -12.00 0.91 -4.48
N GLU A 150 -11.46 -0.28 -4.17
CA GLU A 150 -12.06 -1.21 -3.21
C GLU A 150 -12.04 -0.63 -1.79
N LEU A 151 -10.90 -0.07 -1.38
CA LEU A 151 -10.73 0.52 -0.04
C LEU A 151 -11.70 1.67 0.20
N LYS A 152 -11.92 2.51 -0.83
CA LYS A 152 -12.87 3.63 -0.80
C LYS A 152 -14.32 3.18 -0.65
N ALA A 153 -14.68 2.06 -1.25
CA ALA A 153 -16.04 1.51 -1.23
C ALA A 153 -16.37 0.76 0.07
N SER A 154 -15.37 0.49 0.92
CA SER A 154 -15.54 -0.31 2.12
C SER A 154 -16.22 0.45 3.29
N SER A 155 -17.05 -0.28 4.05
CA SER A 155 -17.61 0.18 5.32
C SER A 155 -16.63 0.05 6.50
N SER A 156 -15.47 -0.60 6.33
CA SER A 156 -14.42 -0.70 7.35
C SER A 156 -13.69 0.64 7.51
N ALA A 157 -13.54 1.09 8.75
CA ALA A 157 -12.78 2.30 9.07
C ALA A 157 -11.28 2.13 8.82
N GLY A 158 -10.76 0.90 9.02
CA GLY A 158 -9.38 0.56 8.66
C GLY A 158 -9.12 0.69 7.17
N LYS A 159 -10.01 0.15 6.33
CA LYS A 159 -9.90 0.28 4.87
C LYS A 159 -10.02 1.73 4.39
N ARG A 160 -10.93 2.51 5.01
CA ARG A 160 -11.00 3.96 4.73
C ARG A 160 -9.74 4.70 5.12
N LEU A 161 -9.12 4.36 6.26
CA LEU A 161 -7.84 4.93 6.66
C LEU A 161 -6.73 4.56 5.67
N ALA A 162 -6.72 3.34 5.14
CA ALA A 162 -5.77 2.93 4.10
C ALA A 162 -5.97 3.73 2.80
N ALA A 163 -7.21 3.94 2.36
CA ALA A 163 -7.50 4.83 1.23
C ALA A 163 -7.00 6.26 1.48
N VAL A 164 -7.22 6.78 2.69
CA VAL A 164 -6.68 8.08 3.11
C VAL A 164 -5.15 8.11 3.03
N ALA A 165 -4.47 7.08 3.54
CA ALA A 165 -3.01 7.00 3.49
C ALA A 165 -2.47 6.97 2.05
N ILE A 166 -3.15 6.28 1.12
CA ILE A 166 -2.81 6.28 -0.30
C ILE A 166 -2.92 7.69 -0.89
N MET A 167 -4.05 8.38 -0.68
CA MET A 167 -4.25 9.73 -1.21
C MET A 167 -3.39 10.80 -0.51
N GLN A 168 -2.93 10.56 0.72
CA GLN A 168 -1.93 11.42 1.37
C GLN A 168 -0.58 11.29 0.68
N VAL A 169 -0.18 10.05 0.31
CA VAL A 169 1.09 9.77 -0.38
C VAL A 169 1.08 10.24 -1.82
N ASP A 170 -0.06 10.10 -2.51
CA ASP A 170 -0.27 10.63 -3.84
C ASP A 170 -1.55 11.50 -3.88
N PRO A 171 -1.41 12.83 -3.67
CA PRO A 171 -2.52 13.77 -3.75
C PRO A 171 -3.18 13.83 -5.13
N GLY A 172 -2.52 13.34 -6.20
CA GLY A 172 -3.12 13.24 -7.53
C GLY A 172 -4.27 12.24 -7.61
N LEU A 173 -4.37 11.32 -6.63
CA LEU A 173 -5.45 10.34 -6.52
C LEU A 173 -6.63 10.84 -5.67
N ALA A 174 -6.59 12.10 -5.22
CA ALA A 174 -7.61 12.65 -4.35
C ALA A 174 -8.99 12.71 -5.03
N ASP A 175 -9.99 12.20 -4.32
CA ASP A 175 -11.41 12.32 -4.69
C ASP A 175 -12.09 13.24 -3.69
N LEU A 176 -12.27 14.51 -4.09
CA LEU A 176 -12.80 15.56 -3.19
C LEU A 176 -14.19 15.20 -2.64
N PRO A 177 -15.18 14.77 -3.44
CA PRO A 177 -16.47 14.30 -2.91
C PRO A 177 -16.32 13.20 -1.86
N TRP A 178 -15.48 12.19 -2.11
CA TRP A 178 -15.26 11.10 -1.16
C TRP A 178 -14.59 11.58 0.13
N ILE A 179 -13.63 12.50 0.02
CA ILE A 179 -12.93 13.09 1.17
C ILE A 179 -13.91 13.89 2.04
N VAL A 180 -14.75 14.73 1.44
CA VAL A 180 -15.74 15.55 2.18
C VAL A 180 -16.76 14.66 2.89
N ASP A 181 -17.15 13.54 2.28
CA ASP A 181 -18.06 12.58 2.89
C ASP A 181 -17.49 11.91 4.17
N ARG A 182 -16.16 11.86 4.35
CA ARG A 182 -15.54 11.37 5.61
C ARG A 182 -15.94 12.21 6.81
N PHE A 183 -16.11 13.52 6.65
CA PHE A 183 -16.51 14.41 7.73
C PHE A 183 -17.93 14.14 8.26
N ARG A 184 -18.75 13.41 7.49
CA ARG A 184 -20.10 13.00 7.89
C ARG A 184 -20.13 11.63 8.57
N GLN A 185 -19.26 10.73 8.15
CA GLN A 185 -19.37 9.30 8.46
C GLN A 185 -18.33 8.79 9.46
N ASP A 186 -17.21 9.49 9.61
CA ASP A 186 -16.06 9.01 10.35
C ASP A 186 -15.80 9.76 11.66
N ASP A 187 -14.99 9.13 12.50
CA ASP A 187 -14.56 9.68 13.79
C ASP A 187 -13.49 10.78 13.61
N PRO A 188 -13.25 11.60 14.67
CA PRO A 188 -12.27 12.68 14.67
C PRO A 188 -10.90 12.37 14.10
N PHE A 189 -10.35 11.20 14.40
CA PHE A 189 -9.05 10.83 13.87
C PHE A 189 -9.06 10.76 12.34
N LEU A 190 -10.05 10.09 11.74
CA LEU A 190 -10.04 9.79 10.31
C LEU A 190 -10.45 11.01 9.49
N PHE A 191 -11.45 11.79 9.93
CA PHE A 191 -11.77 13.03 9.23
C PHE A 191 -10.65 14.08 9.35
N PHE A 192 -9.89 14.11 10.46
CA PHE A 192 -8.70 14.97 10.55
C PHE A 192 -7.68 14.57 9.47
N GLN A 193 -7.40 13.26 9.34
CA GLN A 193 -6.52 12.76 8.28
C GLN A 193 -7.08 13.06 6.88
N ALA A 194 -8.40 13.00 6.68
CA ALA A 194 -9.03 13.38 5.41
C ALA A 194 -8.81 14.87 5.09
N GLY A 195 -8.90 15.76 6.09
CA GLY A 195 -8.59 17.19 5.93
C GLY A 195 -7.15 17.45 5.52
N THR A 196 -6.20 16.62 5.98
CA THR A 196 -4.80 16.78 5.58
C THR A 196 -4.56 16.44 4.10
N ILE A 197 -5.40 15.58 3.49
CA ILE A 197 -5.38 15.38 2.03
C ILE A 197 -5.79 16.68 1.33
N LEU A 198 -6.85 17.35 1.79
CA LEU A 198 -7.28 18.62 1.20
C LEU A 198 -6.16 19.67 1.25
N ARG A 199 -5.41 19.74 2.36
CA ARG A 199 -4.22 20.60 2.47
C ARG A 199 -3.16 20.21 1.45
N SER A 200 -2.81 18.92 1.33
CA SER A 200 -1.82 18.46 0.36
C SER A 200 -2.23 18.77 -1.08
N VAL A 201 -3.52 18.62 -1.42
CA VAL A 201 -4.05 18.98 -2.74
C VAL A 201 -4.03 20.51 -2.94
N ALA A 202 -4.36 21.30 -1.91
CA ALA A 202 -4.25 22.76 -1.97
C ALA A 202 -2.79 23.19 -2.24
N ASN A 203 -1.83 22.61 -1.53
CA ASN A 203 -0.40 22.94 -1.69
C ASN A 203 0.13 22.55 -3.08
N LEU A 204 -0.35 21.43 -3.64
CA LEU A 204 0.00 21.01 -5.01
C LEU A 204 -0.47 22.03 -6.07
N HIS A 205 -1.60 22.71 -5.83
CA HIS A 205 -2.18 23.71 -6.72
C HIS A 205 -1.88 25.17 -6.29
N ALA A 206 -0.88 25.39 -5.44
CA ALA A 206 -0.53 26.71 -4.92
C ALA A 206 -1.73 27.48 -4.31
N GLY A 207 -2.57 26.79 -3.53
CA GLY A 207 -3.55 27.40 -2.64
C GLY A 207 -4.81 27.98 -3.29
N THR A 208 -5.04 27.78 -4.59
CA THR A 208 -6.09 28.53 -5.32
C THR A 208 -7.06 27.65 -6.12
N ASP A 209 -7.05 26.32 -5.96
CA ASP A 209 -8.05 25.48 -6.64
C ASP A 209 -9.46 25.72 -6.04
N PRO A 210 -10.41 26.29 -6.80
CA PRO A 210 -11.76 26.57 -6.32
C PRO A 210 -12.50 25.31 -5.85
N ALA A 211 -12.20 24.14 -6.43
CA ALA A 211 -12.82 22.88 -6.03
C ALA A 211 -12.35 22.45 -4.64
N VAL A 212 -11.07 22.64 -4.32
CA VAL A 212 -10.50 22.33 -3.00
C VAL A 212 -11.02 23.30 -1.95
N VAL A 213 -11.12 24.59 -2.28
CA VAL A 213 -11.71 25.61 -1.39
C VAL A 213 -13.19 25.32 -1.13
N ALA A 214 -13.95 24.92 -2.15
CA ALA A 214 -15.35 24.51 -1.98
C ALA A 214 -15.47 23.28 -1.07
N ALA A 215 -14.64 22.25 -1.29
CA ALA A 215 -14.61 21.05 -0.45
C ALA A 215 -14.25 21.37 1.01
N ALA A 216 -13.29 22.26 1.25
CA ALA A 216 -12.91 22.70 2.60
C ALA A 216 -14.06 23.46 3.30
N ASN A 217 -14.75 24.35 2.59
CA ASN A 217 -15.92 25.06 3.12
C ASN A 217 -17.09 24.11 3.44
N GLU A 218 -17.32 23.10 2.60
CA GLU A 218 -18.33 22.09 2.85
C GLU A 218 -17.98 21.25 4.09
N ALA A 219 -16.71 20.81 4.21
CA ALA A 219 -16.21 20.12 5.39
C ALA A 219 -16.35 20.97 6.67
N LEU A 220 -16.04 22.28 6.61
CA LEU A 220 -16.24 23.21 7.73
C LEU A 220 -17.70 23.30 8.16
N ALA A 221 -18.61 23.40 7.19
CA ALA A 221 -20.04 23.47 7.48
C ALA A 221 -20.52 22.20 8.21
N ILE A 222 -20.05 21.02 7.79
CA ILE A 222 -20.38 19.74 8.43
C ILE A 222 -19.86 19.70 9.87
N ILE A 223 -18.58 20.02 10.08
CA ILE A 223 -17.97 19.97 11.42
C ILE A 223 -18.62 20.98 12.37
N ARG A 224 -18.90 22.20 11.92
CA ARG A 224 -19.53 23.23 12.75
C ARG A 224 -20.98 22.90 13.10
N ALA A 225 -21.66 22.12 12.27
CA ALA A 225 -23.00 21.63 12.54
C ALA A 225 -23.04 20.40 13.46
N PHE A 226 -21.89 19.82 13.81
CA PHE A 226 -21.81 18.63 14.65
C PHE A 226 -22.25 18.92 16.09
N ALA A 227 -23.10 18.06 16.65
CA ALA A 227 -23.56 18.17 18.03
C ALA A 227 -22.45 17.71 19.00
N GLY A 228 -21.54 18.62 19.35
CA GLY A 228 -20.44 18.38 20.29
C GLY A 228 -19.40 19.49 20.25
N THR A 229 -18.28 19.31 20.95
CA THR A 229 -17.11 20.20 20.80
C THR A 229 -16.37 19.80 19.53
N PRO A 230 -16.37 20.62 18.47
CA PRO A 230 -15.65 20.29 17.25
C PRO A 230 -14.14 20.23 17.49
N ASP A 231 -13.44 19.39 16.73
CA ASP A 231 -11.97 19.33 16.81
C ASP A 231 -11.36 20.63 16.29
N ALA A 232 -10.77 21.41 17.20
CA ALA A 232 -10.23 22.75 16.91
C ALA A 232 -9.08 22.70 15.89
N ASN A 233 -8.31 21.61 15.87
CA ASN A 233 -7.22 21.42 14.92
C ASN A 233 -7.77 21.23 13.50
N THR A 234 -8.83 20.43 13.35
CA THR A 234 -9.51 20.25 12.06
C THR A 234 -10.14 21.55 11.57
N ILE A 235 -10.77 22.33 12.45
CA ILE A 235 -11.33 23.65 12.06
C ILE A 235 -10.21 24.57 11.55
N THR A 236 -9.15 24.75 12.34
CA THR A 236 -8.01 25.59 11.97
C THR A 236 -7.40 25.17 10.64
N LEU A 237 -7.25 23.86 10.42
CA LEU A 237 -6.75 23.28 9.18
C LEU A 237 -7.64 23.61 7.98
N LEU A 238 -8.96 23.44 8.11
CA LEU A 238 -9.87 23.71 7.00
C LEU A 238 -10.04 25.21 6.73
N GLU A 239 -9.98 26.05 7.77
CA GLU A 239 -10.01 27.51 7.63
C GLU A 239 -8.79 28.01 6.86
N SER A 240 -7.58 27.48 7.11
CA SER A 240 -6.38 27.88 6.38
C SER A 240 -6.44 27.50 4.90
N ILE A 241 -7.05 26.34 4.57
CA ILE A 241 -7.31 25.94 3.19
C ILE A 241 -8.35 26.87 2.55
N ALA A 242 -9.45 27.14 3.24
CA ALA A 242 -10.54 27.97 2.73
C ALA A 242 -10.12 29.43 2.50
N SER A 243 -9.18 29.96 3.30
CA SER A 243 -8.64 31.31 3.14
C SER A 243 -7.51 31.40 2.11
N GLY A 244 -7.11 30.29 1.46
CA GLY A 244 -5.97 30.23 0.54
C GLY A 244 -4.62 30.47 1.24
N ALA A 245 -4.57 30.32 2.57
CA ALA A 245 -3.35 30.48 3.37
C ALA A 245 -2.57 29.16 3.51
N ALA A 246 -2.98 28.11 2.79
CA ALA A 246 -2.29 26.83 2.78
C ALA A 246 -0.88 27.01 2.17
N ALA A 247 0.13 26.89 3.04
CA ALA A 247 1.55 26.77 2.69
C ALA A 247 1.96 25.29 2.78
#